data_AF-A0A4R4XC41-F1
#
_entry.id   AF-A0A4R4XC41-F1
#
_cell.length_a   1.000
_cell.length_b   1.000
_cell.length_c   1.000
_cell.angle_alpha   90.00
_cell.angle_beta   90.00
_cell.angle_gamma   90.00
#
_symmetry.space_group_name_H-M   'P 1'
#
loop_
_entity.id
_entity.type
_entity.pdbx_description
1 polymer ?
#
loop_
_entity_poly.entity_id
_entity_poly.type
_entity_poly.pdbx_seq_one_letter_code
_entity_poly.pdbx_strand_id
1 'polypeptide(L)'
;MRRTAVAVVVLAVLVAGCQDTPDGNGTPSPTITETTGEPSPEPTTLETTGTRIDEPSIEIANAPIGGNVEEDGVEQCAEVNWLGKNPIPGGTTISLGSVRLSAQGVFELYQGSCPGDVRACADVRWQSGDFKPCYVGARQVANGTEDVYLVIGMTAVCETQDDCDGLVEGFGESQIRFRPMFLETPTTEPTSEGTPSSEMPSDG
;
A
#
# COMPACT_ATOMS: atom_id res chain seq x y z
N MET A 1 7.12 36.38 -22.55
CA MET A 1 6.24 37.28 -21.76
C MET A 1 4.80 36.98 -22.09
N ARG A 2 4.03 36.41 -21.15
CA ARG A 2 2.57 36.51 -21.12
C ARG A 2 2.16 36.30 -19.67
N ARG A 3 1.71 37.40 -19.07
CA ARG A 3 1.21 37.52 -17.70
C ARG A 3 -0.27 37.18 -17.72
N THR A 4 -0.72 36.36 -16.78
CA THR A 4 -2.14 36.26 -16.45
C THR A 4 -2.30 36.20 -14.94
N ALA A 5 -3.30 36.96 -14.47
CA ALA A 5 -3.34 37.58 -13.17
C ALA A 5 -4.06 36.75 -12.09
N VAL A 6 -3.78 37.14 -10.85
CA VAL A 6 -4.24 36.64 -9.56
C VAL A 6 -5.75 36.81 -9.35
N ALA A 7 -6.37 35.88 -8.63
CA ALA A 7 -7.58 36.14 -7.83
C ALA A 7 -7.48 35.38 -6.49
N VAL A 8 -7.33 36.15 -5.41
CA VAL A 8 -7.37 35.68 -4.01
C VAL A 8 -8.77 36.01 -3.49
N VAL A 9 -9.50 35.00 -3.01
CA VAL A 9 -10.79 35.19 -2.34
C VAL A 9 -10.64 34.74 -0.89
N VAL A 10 -10.66 35.72 0.01
CA VAL A 10 -10.73 35.53 1.46
C VAL A 10 -12.22 35.53 1.84
N LEU A 11 -12.71 34.45 2.45
CA LEU A 11 -14.02 34.43 3.08
C LEU A 11 -13.86 34.12 4.56
N ALA A 12 -13.98 35.16 5.38
CA ALA A 12 -14.08 35.05 6.83
C ALA A 12 -15.57 34.92 7.19
N VAL A 13 -15.95 33.86 7.90
CA VAL A 13 -17.28 33.75 8.52
C VAL A 13 -17.09 33.53 10.02
N LEU A 14 -17.44 34.56 10.78
CA LEU A 14 -17.65 34.56 12.23
C LEU A 14 -19.10 34.19 12.51
N VAL A 15 -19.36 33.22 13.39
CA VAL A 15 -20.66 33.11 14.08
C VAL A 15 -20.42 32.73 15.55
N ALA A 16 -20.88 33.64 16.43
CA ALA A 16 -21.01 33.53 17.87
C ALA A 16 -21.91 32.32 18.27
N GLY A 17 -21.75 31.64 19.40
CA GLY A 17 -21.87 32.15 20.77
C GLY A 17 -23.27 31.85 21.31
N CYS A 18 -23.42 30.78 22.11
CA CYS A 18 -24.60 30.52 22.93
C CYS A 18 -24.18 30.50 24.40
N GLN A 19 -24.66 31.49 25.16
CA GLN A 19 -24.62 31.54 26.62
C GLN A 19 -25.90 30.93 27.24
N ASP A 20 -25.76 30.66 28.54
CA ASP A 20 -26.75 30.75 29.62
C ASP A 20 -27.51 29.50 30.09
N THR A 21 -26.97 29.01 31.22
CA THR A 21 -27.59 28.24 32.32
C THR A 21 -28.77 29.00 32.95
N PRO A 22 -29.71 28.28 33.60
CA PRO A 22 -30.17 28.74 34.91
C PRO A 22 -30.18 27.65 35.99
N ASP A 23 -29.73 28.07 37.17
CA ASP A 23 -29.77 27.42 38.47
C ASP A 23 -31.17 26.94 38.89
N GLY A 24 -31.22 25.90 39.74
CA GLY A 24 -32.47 25.40 40.31
C GLY A 24 -32.29 24.45 41.49
N ASN A 25 -31.78 24.98 42.60
CA ASN A 25 -31.73 24.37 43.93
C ASN A 25 -33.14 23.98 44.44
N GLY A 26 -33.32 22.74 44.93
CA GLY A 26 -34.58 22.31 45.54
C GLY A 26 -34.53 20.88 46.06
N THR A 27 -33.98 20.67 47.25
CA THR A 27 -34.09 19.43 48.02
C THR A 27 -35.42 19.36 48.76
N PRO A 28 -36.26 18.34 48.53
CA PRO A 28 -37.15 17.83 49.56
C PRO A 28 -36.58 16.52 50.15
N SER A 29 -36.47 16.49 51.47
CA SER A 29 -36.16 15.31 52.28
C SER A 29 -37.34 14.33 52.25
N PRO A 30 -37.16 13.05 51.90
CA PRO A 30 -38.19 12.05 52.10
C PRO A 30 -38.02 11.30 53.44
N THR A 31 -39.14 11.25 54.16
CA THR A 31 -39.49 10.40 55.29
C THR A 31 -39.00 8.95 55.12
N ILE A 32 -38.28 8.44 56.12
CA ILE A 32 -37.90 7.01 56.19
C ILE A 32 -39.17 6.20 56.48
N THR A 33 -39.57 5.39 55.50
CA THR A 33 -40.56 4.33 55.65
C THR A 33 -39.78 3.00 55.59
N GLU A 34 -39.70 2.27 56.70
CA GLU A 34 -39.18 0.89 56.69
C GLU A 34 -40.04 0.04 55.75
N THR A 35 -39.46 -0.33 54.62
CA THR A 35 -40.01 -1.35 53.72
C THR A 35 -39.12 -2.56 53.79
N THR A 36 -39.59 -3.62 54.44
CA THR A 36 -39.02 -4.95 54.36
C THR A 36 -39.29 -5.49 52.95
N GLY A 37 -38.40 -5.16 52.02
CA GLY A 37 -38.47 -5.56 50.61
C GLY A 37 -37.23 -6.36 50.22
N GLU A 38 -37.47 -7.53 49.62
CA GLU A 38 -36.50 -8.42 48.97
C GLU A 38 -35.50 -7.63 48.09
N PRO A 39 -34.21 -8.03 47.99
CA PRO A 39 -33.21 -7.26 47.24
C PRO A 39 -33.68 -7.04 45.80
N SER A 40 -33.75 -5.76 45.40
CA SER A 40 -34.07 -5.37 44.02
C SER A 40 -33.09 -6.06 43.06
N PRO A 41 -33.56 -6.70 41.98
CA PRO A 41 -32.65 -7.21 40.95
C PRO A 41 -31.81 -6.06 40.39
N GLU A 42 -30.51 -6.31 40.21
CA GLU A 42 -29.62 -5.38 39.53
C GLU A 42 -30.22 -5.04 38.15
N PRO A 43 -30.24 -3.75 37.74
CA PRO A 43 -30.64 -3.40 36.40
C PRO A 43 -29.64 -4.06 35.45
N THR A 44 -30.11 -5.06 34.71
CA THR A 44 -29.37 -5.64 33.58
C THR A 44 -29.37 -4.59 32.47
N THR A 45 -28.51 -3.56 32.59
CA THR A 45 -28.17 -2.73 31.46
C THR A 45 -27.59 -3.66 30.42
N LEU A 46 -28.26 -3.75 29.26
CA LEU A 46 -27.69 -4.38 28.08
C LEU A 46 -26.28 -3.83 27.92
N GLU A 47 -25.27 -4.70 27.94
CA GLU A 47 -23.93 -4.29 27.49
C GLU A 47 -24.11 -3.67 26.11
N THR A 48 -23.83 -2.38 26.00
CA THR A 48 -23.72 -1.70 24.72
C THR A 48 -22.59 -2.38 23.98
N THR A 49 -22.94 -3.32 23.11
CA THR A 49 -22.06 -3.80 22.06
C THR A 49 -21.61 -2.57 21.30
N GLY A 50 -20.36 -2.16 21.49
CA GLY A 50 -19.82 -0.92 20.94
C GLY A 50 -20.19 -0.80 19.47
N THR A 51 -20.84 0.30 19.10
CA THR A 51 -21.22 0.59 17.73
C THR A 51 -19.97 0.47 16.86
N ARG A 52 -19.99 -0.45 15.88
CA ARG A 52 -18.97 -0.52 14.84
C ARG A 52 -19.04 0.81 14.08
N ILE A 53 -18.05 1.68 14.28
CA ILE A 53 -17.91 2.88 13.47
C ILE A 53 -17.35 2.41 12.15
N ASP A 54 -18.15 2.46 11.09
CA ASP A 54 -17.69 2.17 9.74
C ASP A 54 -16.84 3.35 9.25
N GLU A 55 -15.51 3.21 9.36
CA GLU A 55 -14.57 4.17 8.78
C GLU A 55 -14.60 4.08 7.24
N PRO A 56 -14.56 5.21 6.53
CA PRO A 56 -14.49 5.21 5.08
C PRO A 56 -13.23 4.50 4.60
N SER A 57 -13.36 3.71 3.52
CA SER A 57 -12.23 2.98 2.94
C SER A 57 -12.33 2.90 1.42
N ILE A 58 -11.16 2.80 0.78
CA ILE A 58 -11.02 2.65 -0.67
C ILE A 58 -10.05 1.52 -0.99
N GLU A 59 -10.26 0.85 -2.12
CA GLU A 59 -9.37 -0.17 -2.67
C GLU A 59 -8.89 0.27 -4.05
N ILE A 60 -7.59 0.18 -4.28
CA ILE A 60 -6.94 0.64 -5.52
C ILE A 60 -6.07 -0.48 -6.05
N ALA A 61 -6.33 -0.90 -7.28
CA ALA A 61 -5.65 -2.04 -7.90
C ALA A 61 -4.19 -1.76 -8.29
N ASN A 62 -3.83 -0.49 -8.47
CA ASN A 62 -2.48 -0.02 -8.80
C ASN A 62 -2.20 1.25 -8.00
N ALA A 63 -1.50 1.11 -6.88
CA ALA A 63 -1.16 2.21 -6.00
C ALA A 63 -0.24 3.22 -6.70
N PRO A 64 -0.39 4.53 -6.41
CA PRO A 64 0.55 5.54 -6.88
C PRO A 64 1.87 5.40 -6.11
N ILE A 65 2.75 4.56 -6.63
CA ILE A 65 4.07 4.26 -6.06
C ILE A 65 5.19 4.67 -7.00
N GLY A 66 6.33 5.01 -6.41
CA GLY A 66 7.54 5.40 -7.12
C GLY A 66 8.78 5.01 -6.34
N GLY A 67 9.94 5.28 -6.91
CA GLY A 67 11.22 5.02 -6.27
C GLY A 67 12.26 4.58 -7.28
N ASN A 68 13.46 4.29 -6.76
CA ASN A 68 14.60 3.93 -7.56
C ASN A 68 14.67 2.41 -7.73
N VAL A 69 15.17 1.98 -8.89
CA VAL A 69 15.48 0.57 -9.15
C VAL A 69 16.99 0.44 -9.23
N GLU A 70 17.55 -0.34 -8.33
CA GLU A 70 18.94 -0.77 -8.36
C GLU A 70 19.05 -2.01 -9.25
N GLU A 71 20.00 -1.99 -10.19
CA GLU A 71 20.19 -3.04 -11.19
C GLU A 71 21.54 -3.74 -10.95
N ASP A 72 21.51 -5.06 -10.72
CA ASP A 72 22.69 -5.93 -10.65
C ASP A 72 22.53 -7.11 -11.63
N GLY A 73 22.87 -6.83 -12.90
CA GLY A 73 22.65 -7.76 -13.99
C GLY A 73 21.17 -8.14 -14.11
N VAL A 74 20.88 -9.44 -13.97
CA VAL A 74 19.52 -9.98 -14.13
C VAL A 74 18.65 -9.76 -12.90
N GLU A 75 19.23 -9.31 -11.78
CA GLU A 75 18.54 -9.08 -10.52
C GLU A 75 18.35 -7.57 -10.32
N GLN A 76 17.14 -7.17 -9.94
CA GLN A 76 16.78 -5.77 -9.77
C GLN A 76 16.02 -5.60 -8.46
N CYS A 77 16.36 -4.56 -7.71
CA CYS A 77 15.69 -4.22 -6.45
C CYS A 77 15.06 -2.84 -6.56
N ALA A 78 13.74 -2.77 -6.42
CA ALA A 78 13.01 -1.51 -6.41
C ALA A 78 12.73 -1.05 -4.99
N GLU A 79 13.15 0.17 -4.66
CA GLU A 79 12.62 0.91 -3.51
C GLU A 79 11.21 1.40 -3.85
N VAL A 80 10.25 1.16 -2.97
CA VAL A 80 8.85 1.50 -3.12
C VAL A 80 8.49 2.60 -2.12
N ASN A 81 8.10 3.74 -2.67
CA ASN A 81 7.65 4.92 -1.96
C ASN A 81 6.25 5.35 -2.38
N TRP A 82 5.55 5.99 -1.44
CA TRP A 82 4.24 6.59 -1.69
C TRP A 82 4.38 7.86 -2.53
N LEU A 83 3.63 7.95 -3.63
CA LEU A 83 3.55 9.16 -4.45
C LEU A 83 2.25 9.92 -4.29
N GLY A 84 1.21 9.37 -3.66
CA GLY A 84 -0.06 10.07 -3.51
C GLY A 84 0.02 11.27 -2.56
N LYS A 85 -1.13 11.66 -1.99
CA LYS A 85 -1.22 12.82 -1.08
C LYS A 85 -0.16 12.75 0.01
N ASN A 86 0.69 13.78 0.06
CA ASN A 86 1.81 13.91 0.99
C ASN A 86 1.75 15.27 1.69
N PRO A 87 1.71 15.33 3.04
CA PRO A 87 1.70 14.19 3.96
C PRO A 87 0.43 13.33 3.85
N ILE A 88 0.55 12.05 4.23
CA ILE A 88 -0.62 11.18 4.43
C ILE A 88 -1.50 11.86 5.49
N PRO A 89 -2.82 12.04 5.26
CA PRO A 89 -3.71 12.69 6.22
C PRO A 89 -3.72 12.02 7.59
N GLY A 90 -4.07 12.78 8.62
CA GLY A 90 -4.33 12.23 9.96
C GLY A 90 -5.41 11.15 9.92
N GLY A 91 -5.31 10.17 10.82
CA GLY A 91 -6.26 9.05 10.88
C GLY A 91 -6.26 8.12 9.66
N THR A 92 -5.44 8.37 8.63
CA THR A 92 -5.37 7.54 7.43
C THR A 92 -4.33 6.44 7.57
N THR A 93 -4.73 5.21 7.26
CA THR A 93 -3.86 4.04 7.18
C THR A 93 -3.94 3.44 5.79
N ILE A 94 -2.80 3.38 5.09
CA ILE A 94 -2.66 2.72 3.79
C ILE A 94 -2.03 1.36 4.02
N SER A 95 -2.68 0.30 3.56
CA SER A 95 -2.15 -1.07 3.58
C SER A 95 -1.81 -1.50 2.15
N LEU A 96 -0.56 -1.91 1.93
CA LEU A 96 -0.16 -2.50 0.66
C LEU A 96 -0.69 -3.93 0.56
N GLY A 97 -1.23 -4.24 -0.60
CA GLY A 97 -1.77 -5.56 -0.96
C GLY A 97 -0.79 -6.36 -1.80
N SER A 98 -1.34 -7.22 -2.65
CA SER A 98 -0.54 -8.14 -3.47
C SER A 98 0.35 -7.40 -4.46
N VAL A 99 1.61 -7.82 -4.51
CA VAL A 99 2.62 -7.38 -5.46
C VAL A 99 2.56 -8.25 -6.71
N ARG A 100 2.57 -7.63 -7.90
CA ARG A 100 2.61 -8.32 -9.20
C ARG A 100 3.35 -7.49 -10.24
N LEU A 101 3.62 -8.11 -11.37
CA LEU A 101 4.25 -7.47 -12.53
C LEU A 101 3.22 -7.26 -13.64
N SER A 102 3.32 -6.15 -14.38
CA SER A 102 2.38 -5.83 -15.47
C SER A 102 2.46 -6.83 -16.64
N ALA A 103 3.64 -7.42 -16.85
CA ALA A 103 3.88 -8.47 -17.83
C ALA A 103 4.52 -9.69 -17.14
N GLN A 104 4.11 -10.88 -17.58
CA GLN A 104 4.60 -12.15 -17.06
C GLN A 104 5.66 -12.75 -18.00
N GLY A 105 6.52 -13.60 -17.46
CA GLY A 105 7.45 -14.42 -18.24
C GLY A 105 8.78 -13.75 -18.61
N VAL A 106 8.94 -12.44 -18.39
CA VAL A 106 10.25 -11.75 -18.54
C VAL A 106 10.96 -11.65 -17.20
N PHE A 107 10.23 -11.27 -16.15
CA PHE A 107 10.70 -11.19 -14.78
C PHE A 107 9.83 -12.07 -13.87
N GLU A 108 10.43 -12.54 -12.79
CA GLU A 108 9.76 -13.14 -11.64
C GLU A 108 10.03 -12.30 -10.40
N LEU A 109 9.05 -12.20 -9.49
CA LEU A 109 9.28 -11.59 -8.18
C LEU A 109 10.26 -12.45 -7.39
N TYR A 110 11.37 -11.85 -6.97
CA TYR A 110 12.45 -12.54 -6.27
C TYR A 110 13.09 -11.59 -5.25
N GLN A 111 12.68 -11.69 -3.97
CA GLN A 111 13.16 -10.80 -2.91
C GLN A 111 14.68 -10.92 -2.65
N GLY A 112 15.30 -12.03 -3.06
CA GLY A 112 16.76 -12.22 -2.97
C GLY A 112 17.57 -11.22 -3.81
N SER A 113 16.94 -10.55 -4.79
CA SER A 113 17.55 -9.44 -5.54
C SER A 113 17.77 -8.18 -4.70
N CYS A 114 17.12 -8.08 -3.54
CA CYS A 114 17.28 -6.96 -2.62
C CYS A 114 18.23 -7.31 -1.46
N PRO A 115 18.88 -6.32 -0.82
CA PRO A 115 19.67 -6.55 0.38
C PRO A 115 18.87 -7.26 1.49
N GLY A 116 19.51 -8.15 2.24
CA GLY A 116 18.80 -8.99 3.23
C GLY A 116 18.25 -8.23 4.44
N ASP A 117 18.69 -6.99 4.67
CA ASP A 117 18.29 -6.12 5.79
C ASP A 117 17.18 -5.12 5.43
N VAL A 118 16.74 -5.08 4.15
CA VAL A 118 15.66 -4.19 3.75
C VAL A 118 14.28 -4.81 3.98
N ARG A 119 13.29 -3.95 4.24
CA ARG A 119 11.91 -4.36 4.50
C ARG A 119 11.17 -4.68 3.19
N ALA A 120 10.71 -5.91 3.03
CA ALA A 120 9.84 -6.29 1.90
C ALA A 120 8.49 -5.55 1.94
N CYS A 121 7.84 -5.39 0.79
CA CYS A 121 6.54 -4.71 0.69
C CYS A 121 5.32 -5.54 1.12
N ALA A 122 5.50 -6.80 1.49
CA ALA A 122 4.41 -7.62 2.03
C ALA A 122 3.89 -7.03 3.35
N ASP A 123 2.58 -6.87 3.46
CA ASP A 123 1.86 -6.42 4.66
C ASP A 123 2.31 -5.05 5.21
N VAL A 124 2.91 -4.21 4.36
CA VAL A 124 3.34 -2.87 4.75
C VAL A 124 2.14 -1.97 5.00
N ARG A 125 2.21 -1.23 6.11
CA ARG A 125 1.28 -0.17 6.44
C ARG A 125 2.00 1.17 6.48
N TRP A 126 1.41 2.17 5.86
CA TRP A 126 1.86 3.55 5.89
C TRP A 126 0.82 4.42 6.59
N GLN A 127 1.32 5.29 7.47
CA GLN A 127 0.53 6.24 8.23
C GLN A 127 1.25 7.59 8.25
N SER A 128 0.53 8.64 8.64
CA SER A 128 1.13 9.96 8.86
C SER A 128 2.24 9.86 9.93
N GLY A 129 3.45 10.30 9.58
CA GLY A 129 4.59 10.31 10.51
C GLY A 129 5.31 8.97 10.72
N ASP A 130 4.78 7.85 10.23
CA ASP A 130 5.46 6.53 10.23
C ASP A 130 5.54 5.96 8.81
N PHE A 131 5.89 6.83 7.87
CA PHE A 131 6.23 6.40 6.52
C PHE A 131 7.67 5.88 6.49
N LYS A 132 7.82 4.65 6.01
CA LYS A 132 9.11 4.05 5.67
C LYS A 132 8.98 3.41 4.28
N PRO A 133 10.02 3.44 3.44
CA PRO A 133 10.01 2.70 2.19
C PRO A 133 9.95 1.19 2.45
N CYS A 134 9.56 0.45 1.41
CA CYS A 134 9.71 -1.00 1.37
C CYS A 134 10.32 -1.39 0.03
N TYR A 135 10.70 -2.65 -0.16
CA TYR A 135 11.47 -3.07 -1.32
C TYR A 135 10.83 -4.29 -1.99
N VAL A 136 10.93 -4.33 -3.31
CA VAL A 136 10.51 -5.46 -4.13
C VAL A 136 11.66 -5.86 -5.04
N GLY A 137 12.12 -7.11 -4.89
CA GLY A 137 13.10 -7.70 -5.80
C GLY A 137 12.43 -8.38 -6.99
N ALA A 138 13.06 -8.30 -8.16
CA ALA A 138 12.68 -9.00 -9.37
C ALA A 138 13.91 -9.59 -10.05
N ARG A 139 13.78 -10.81 -10.59
CA ARG A 139 14.83 -11.48 -11.36
C ARG A 139 14.35 -11.75 -12.78
N GLN A 140 15.15 -11.35 -13.75
CA GLN A 140 14.88 -11.62 -15.14
C GLN A 140 15.09 -13.11 -15.46
N VAL A 141 14.12 -13.70 -16.15
CA VAL A 141 14.11 -15.13 -16.51
C VAL A 141 14.01 -15.36 -18.02
N ALA A 142 13.68 -14.33 -18.81
CA ALA A 142 13.68 -14.39 -20.26
C ALA A 142 14.08 -13.05 -20.88
N ASN A 143 14.43 -13.06 -22.16
CA ASN A 143 14.63 -11.83 -22.93
C ASN A 143 13.31 -11.06 -23.08
N GLY A 144 13.39 -9.74 -23.02
CA GLY A 144 12.26 -8.83 -23.24
C GLY A 144 12.73 -7.54 -23.90
N THR A 145 11.81 -6.84 -24.55
CA THR A 145 12.10 -5.55 -25.21
C THR A 145 11.36 -4.38 -24.57
N GLU A 146 10.44 -4.65 -23.65
CA GLU A 146 9.59 -3.67 -23.00
C GLU A 146 9.85 -3.64 -21.49
N ASP A 147 9.78 -2.45 -20.91
CA ASP A 147 9.86 -2.26 -19.47
C ASP A 147 8.66 -2.93 -18.78
N VAL A 148 8.92 -3.64 -17.68
CA VAL A 148 7.89 -4.32 -16.88
C VAL A 148 7.58 -3.50 -15.64
N TYR A 149 6.33 -3.07 -15.48
CA TYR A 149 5.94 -2.21 -14.36
C TYR A 149 5.60 -3.04 -13.12
N LEU A 150 6.02 -2.54 -11.96
CA LEU A 150 5.60 -3.06 -10.67
C LEU A 150 4.17 -2.59 -10.39
N VAL A 151 3.27 -3.51 -10.06
CA VAL A 151 1.89 -3.20 -9.70
C VAL A 151 1.64 -3.70 -8.28
N ILE A 152 1.26 -2.80 -7.38
CA ILE A 152 0.90 -3.14 -6.00
C ILE A 152 -0.51 -2.64 -5.76
N GLY A 153 -1.42 -3.54 -5.37
CA GLY A 153 -2.74 -3.13 -4.89
C GLY A 153 -2.64 -2.45 -3.53
N MET A 154 -3.61 -1.64 -3.15
CA MET A 154 -3.66 -1.10 -1.80
C MET A 154 -5.10 -0.93 -1.31
N THR A 155 -5.24 -0.88 0.01
CA THR A 155 -6.47 -0.47 0.69
C THR A 155 -6.13 0.67 1.63
N ALA A 156 -6.92 1.74 1.61
CA ALA A 156 -6.79 2.82 2.58
C ALA A 156 -8.04 2.90 3.44
N VAL A 157 -7.84 3.07 4.75
CA VAL A 157 -8.88 3.46 5.70
C VAL A 157 -8.59 4.90 6.09
N CYS A 158 -9.59 5.77 5.99
CA CYS A 158 -9.44 7.21 6.20
C CYS A 158 -10.31 7.67 7.37
N GLU A 159 -9.97 8.82 7.95
CA GLU A 159 -10.83 9.47 8.96
C GLU A 159 -12.10 10.04 8.30
N THR A 160 -11.98 10.56 7.08
CA THR A 160 -13.08 11.17 6.32
C THR A 160 -13.10 10.67 4.87
N GLN A 161 -14.27 10.76 4.22
CA GLN A 161 -14.39 10.40 2.80
C GLN A 161 -13.55 11.33 1.91
N ASP A 162 -13.53 12.64 2.21
CA ASP A 162 -12.75 13.63 1.47
C ASP A 162 -11.23 13.31 1.51
N ASP A 163 -10.73 12.76 2.62
CA ASP A 163 -9.35 12.31 2.73
C ASP A 163 -9.04 11.12 1.82
N CYS A 164 -9.99 10.18 1.71
CA CYS A 164 -9.90 9.04 0.81
C CYS A 164 -9.94 9.49 -0.66
N ASP A 165 -10.89 10.36 -1.03
CA ASP A 165 -11.04 10.85 -2.40
C ASP A 165 -9.79 11.63 -2.86
N GLY A 166 -9.22 12.43 -1.96
CA GLY A 166 -8.01 13.19 -2.22
C GLY A 166 -6.71 12.36 -2.13
N LEU A 167 -6.76 11.10 -1.69
CA LEU A 167 -5.55 10.32 -1.39
C LEU A 167 -4.69 10.06 -2.63
N VAL A 168 -5.32 9.87 -3.78
CA VAL A 168 -4.67 9.55 -5.06
C VAL A 168 -4.90 10.58 -6.15
N GLU A 169 -5.57 11.70 -5.83
CA GLU A 169 -5.89 12.73 -6.80
C GLU A 169 -4.62 13.32 -7.43
N GLY A 170 -4.58 13.39 -8.77
CA GLY A 170 -3.45 13.94 -9.51
C GLY A 170 -2.28 12.98 -9.72
N PHE A 171 -2.36 11.75 -9.21
CA PHE A 171 -1.33 10.74 -9.41
C PHE A 171 -1.83 9.62 -10.33
N GLY A 172 -0.93 9.16 -11.19
CA GLY A 172 -1.18 8.06 -12.11
C GLY A 172 -0.83 6.71 -11.50
N GLU A 173 -0.63 5.74 -12.38
CA GLU A 173 -0.16 4.40 -12.04
C GLU A 173 1.26 4.40 -11.43
N SER A 174 1.71 3.23 -10.95
CA SER A 174 3.09 2.98 -10.55
C SER A 174 4.12 3.53 -11.55
N GLN A 175 5.14 4.20 -11.03
CA GLN A 175 6.27 4.73 -11.80
C GLN A 175 7.51 3.83 -11.76
N ILE A 176 7.41 2.69 -11.06
CA ILE A 176 8.50 1.73 -10.89
C ILE A 176 8.48 0.74 -12.05
N ARG A 177 9.62 0.60 -12.73
CA ARG A 177 9.78 -0.25 -13.91
C ARG A 177 11.09 -1.02 -13.87
N PHE A 178 11.02 -2.30 -14.19
CA PHE A 178 12.16 -3.18 -14.37
C PHE A 178 12.51 -3.26 -15.85
N ARG A 179 13.80 -3.18 -16.16
CA ARG A 179 14.28 -3.12 -17.55
C ARG A 179 14.94 -4.43 -17.95
N PRO A 180 14.41 -5.17 -18.92
CA PRO A 180 15.07 -6.40 -19.37
C PRO A 180 16.44 -6.07 -19.99
N MET A 181 17.46 -6.84 -19.61
CA MET A 181 18.73 -6.89 -20.31
C MET A 181 18.78 -8.07 -21.29
N PHE A 182 19.75 -8.08 -22.19
CA PHE A 182 19.93 -9.21 -23.09
C PHE A 182 20.58 -10.39 -22.35
N LEU A 183 19.90 -11.54 -22.35
CA LEU A 183 20.41 -12.83 -21.90
C LEU A 183 20.95 -13.58 -23.11
N GLU A 184 22.27 -13.82 -23.12
CA GLU A 184 22.87 -14.71 -24.11
C GLU A 184 22.29 -16.12 -23.93
N THR A 185 21.60 -16.63 -24.95
CA THR A 185 21.23 -18.04 -24.94
C THR A 185 22.51 -18.85 -25.11
N PRO A 186 22.79 -19.85 -24.25
CA PRO A 186 23.97 -20.67 -24.43
C PRO A 186 23.89 -21.30 -25.82
N THR A 187 24.85 -20.92 -26.68
CA THR A 187 25.00 -21.54 -27.99
C THR A 187 25.39 -22.99 -27.73
N THR A 188 24.41 -23.88 -27.83
CA THR A 188 24.69 -25.31 -27.80
C THR A 188 25.29 -25.63 -29.16
N GLU A 189 26.61 -25.60 -29.27
CA GLU A 189 27.26 -26.15 -30.46
C GLU A 189 26.80 -27.61 -30.60
N PRO A 190 26.37 -28.05 -31.79
CA PRO A 190 26.05 -29.45 -31.97
C PRO A 190 27.34 -30.24 -31.75
N THR A 191 27.39 -31.01 -30.66
CA THR A 191 28.38 -32.07 -30.47
C THR A 191 28.32 -32.94 -31.73
N SER A 192 29.29 -32.77 -32.63
CA SER A 192 29.52 -33.72 -33.71
C SER A 192 29.93 -35.03 -33.04
N GLU A 193 28.96 -35.89 -32.77
CA GLU A 193 29.23 -37.30 -32.50
C GLU A 193 30.03 -37.84 -33.69
N GLY A 194 31.32 -38.05 -33.48
CA GLY A 194 32.23 -38.62 -34.46
C GLY A 194 31.64 -39.92 -34.97
N THR A 195 31.39 -40.00 -36.27
CA THR A 195 31.06 -41.23 -36.96
C THR A 195 32.13 -42.28 -36.62
N PRO A 196 31.79 -43.46 -36.09
CA PRO A 196 32.79 -44.49 -35.86
C PRO A 196 33.31 -44.99 -37.21
N SER A 197 34.59 -44.72 -37.50
CA SER A 197 35.30 -45.35 -38.61
C SER A 197 35.26 -46.87 -38.43
N SER A 198 34.47 -47.54 -39.26
CA SER A 198 34.55 -48.99 -39.41
C SER A 198 35.82 -49.32 -40.20
N GLU A 199 36.90 -49.64 -39.50
CA GLU A 199 38.06 -50.30 -40.11
C GLU A 199 37.65 -51.71 -40.55
N MET A 200 37.79 -51.98 -41.85
CA MET A 200 37.63 -53.30 -42.45
C MET A 200 39.02 -53.97 -42.51
N PRO A 201 39.21 -55.21 -42.00
CA PRO A 201 40.48 -55.89 -42.17
C PRO A 201 40.59 -56.45 -43.61
N SER A 202 41.66 -56.08 -44.32
CA SER A 202 42.10 -56.77 -45.54
C SER A 202 42.93 -58.00 -45.14
N ASP A 203 42.39 -59.18 -45.41
CA ASP A 203 43.11 -60.46 -45.38
C ASP A 203 43.81 -60.67 -46.75
N GLY A 204 45.10 -61.04 -46.70
CA GLY A 204 45.94 -61.36 -47.85
C GLY A 204 47.05 -62.33 -47.45
#